data_AF-A0A7H4N322-F1
#
_entry.id   AF-A0A7H4N322-F1
#
_cell.length_a   1.000
_cell.length_b   1.000
_cell.length_c   1.000
_cell.angle_alpha   90.00
_cell.angle_beta   90.00
_cell.angle_gamma   90.00
#
_symmetry.space_group_name_H-M   'P 1'
#
loop_
_entity.id
_entity.type
_entity.pdbx_description
1 polymer ?
#
loop_
_entity_poly.entity_id
_entity_poly.type
_entity_poly.pdbx_seq_one_letter_code
_entity_poly.pdbx_strand_id
1 'polypeptide(L)'
;MSDVNDILKKVTASIEEATSKFNSKAEDALKEAQKSGRLSEETKASVDKMATELNAMREAEKTLKAALGELEQHVAQMPLSNAAKVVETVGQVVINSEALKTFAASVEGGKRLSIPVNAALLSTGVADGVVEPQRLPGIDTTPKQRLFIRDLIAPGRTGAPAIFWVQQTGFTNAAKVVAEGTTKPYSDIEFATKNHPGHHHRAHVQGVQTNPG
;
A
#
# COMPACT_ATOMS: atom_id res chain seq x y z
N MET A 1 23.36 -4.42 -12.86
CA MET A 1 22.41 -4.26 -13.99
C MET A 1 22.98 -3.41 -15.13
N SER A 2 23.79 -2.37 -14.86
CA SER A 2 24.49 -1.59 -15.89
C SER A 2 25.45 -2.43 -16.74
N ASP A 3 26.30 -3.22 -16.07
CA ASP A 3 27.44 -3.87 -16.72
C ASP A 3 27.00 -4.98 -17.69
N VAL A 4 25.90 -5.67 -17.37
CA VAL A 4 25.29 -6.68 -18.23
C VAL A 4 24.67 -6.04 -19.48
N ASN A 5 24.01 -4.89 -19.33
CA ASN A 5 23.44 -4.14 -20.46
C ASN A 5 24.55 -3.62 -21.39
N ASP A 6 25.69 -3.20 -20.83
CA ASP A 6 26.85 -2.76 -21.61
C ASP A 6 27.55 -3.91 -22.34
N ILE A 7 27.63 -5.09 -21.73
CA ILE A 7 28.16 -6.30 -22.40
C ILE A 7 27.27 -6.68 -23.59
N LEU A 8 25.95 -6.62 -23.45
CA LEU A 8 25.03 -6.96 -24.53
C LEU A 8 25.12 -5.98 -25.69
N LYS A 9 25.17 -4.68 -25.41
CA LYS A 9 25.37 -3.66 -26.45
C LYS A 9 26.66 -3.92 -27.23
N LYS A 10 27.75 -4.30 -26.54
CA LYS A 10 29.02 -4.66 -27.18
C LYS A 10 28.92 -5.95 -28.00
N VAL A 11 28.23 -6.98 -27.51
CA VAL A 11 28.04 -8.25 -28.23
C VAL A 11 27.17 -8.04 -29.47
N THR A 12 26.06 -7.31 -29.37
CA THR A 12 25.20 -6.96 -30.51
C THR A 12 25.94 -6.12 -31.54
N ALA A 13 26.70 -5.11 -31.12
CA ALA A 13 27.53 -4.31 -32.03
C ALA A 13 28.60 -5.16 -32.74
N SER A 14 29.25 -6.08 -32.03
CA SER A 14 30.22 -7.02 -32.62
C SER A 14 29.57 -7.95 -33.65
N ILE A 15 28.30 -8.34 -33.46
CA ILE A 15 27.55 -9.16 -34.41
C ILE A 15 27.18 -8.36 -35.67
N GLU A 16 26.78 -7.10 -35.51
CA GLU A 16 26.50 -6.20 -36.64
C GLU A 16 27.77 -5.92 -37.46
N GLU A 17 28.91 -5.71 -36.81
CA GLU A 17 30.20 -5.56 -37.47
C GLU A 17 30.66 -6.84 -38.18
N ALA A 18 30.52 -8.01 -37.54
CA ALA A 18 30.85 -9.28 -38.17
C ALA A 18 29.92 -9.57 -39.37
N THR A 19 28.64 -9.22 -39.27
CA THR A 19 27.64 -9.41 -40.34
C THR A 19 27.92 -8.49 -41.53
N SER A 20 28.29 -7.24 -41.29
CA SER A 20 28.65 -6.30 -42.36
C SER A 20 29.94 -6.69 -43.07
N LYS A 21 30.97 -7.15 -42.33
CA LYS A 21 32.21 -7.70 -42.91
C LYS A 21 31.97 -8.99 -43.69
N PHE A 22 31.04 -9.84 -43.25
CA PHE A 22 30.63 -11.03 -43.99
C PHE A 22 29.92 -10.65 -45.29
N ASN A 23 28.95 -9.72 -45.25
CA ASN A 23 28.23 -9.27 -46.43
C ASN A 23 29.17 -8.63 -47.46
N SER A 24 30.13 -7.79 -47.03
CA SER A 24 31.09 -7.19 -47.95
C SER A 24 31.99 -8.24 -48.61
N LYS A 25 32.52 -9.19 -47.83
CA LYS A 25 33.35 -10.28 -48.38
C LYS A 25 32.53 -11.26 -49.22
N ALA A 26 31.25 -11.49 -48.91
CA ALA A 26 30.36 -12.31 -49.73
C ALA A 26 30.06 -11.62 -51.07
N GLU A 27 29.85 -10.30 -51.08
CA GLU A 27 29.70 -9.53 -52.31
C GLU A 27 30.98 -9.54 -53.17
N ASP A 28 32.16 -9.43 -52.54
CA ASP A 28 33.45 -9.50 -53.25
C ASP A 28 33.72 -10.91 -53.79
N ALA A 29 33.41 -11.95 -53.00
CA ALA A 29 33.47 -13.34 -53.45
C ALA A 29 32.50 -13.63 -54.61
N LEU A 30 31.29 -13.06 -54.59
CA LEU A 30 30.33 -13.17 -55.69
C LEU A 30 30.83 -12.44 -56.95
N LYS A 31 31.42 -11.25 -56.83
CA LYS A 31 32.02 -10.51 -57.94
C LYS A 31 33.24 -11.24 -58.52
N GLU A 32 34.05 -11.88 -57.69
CA GLU A 32 35.20 -12.68 -58.11
C GLU A 32 34.74 -13.96 -58.81
N ALA A 33 33.79 -14.70 -58.25
CA ALA A 33 33.18 -15.88 -58.87
C ALA A 33 32.53 -15.57 -60.23
N GLN A 34 31.87 -14.43 -60.37
CA GLN A 34 31.28 -13.98 -61.64
C GLN A 34 32.34 -13.62 -62.70
N LYS A 35 33.52 -13.14 -62.27
CA LYS A 35 34.60 -12.73 -63.19
C LYS A 35 35.58 -13.85 -63.55
N SER A 36 35.81 -14.83 -62.65
CA SER A 36 36.80 -15.89 -62.84
C SER A 36 36.21 -17.29 -63.02
N GLY A 37 34.90 -17.48 -62.82
CA GLY A 37 34.22 -18.78 -62.92
C GLY A 37 34.59 -19.80 -61.82
N ARG A 38 35.57 -19.50 -60.96
CA ARG A 38 35.96 -20.30 -59.79
C ARG A 38 36.34 -19.37 -58.63
N LEU A 39 35.68 -19.56 -57.49
CA LEU A 39 36.07 -18.93 -56.22
C LEU A 39 37.49 -19.39 -55.85
N SER A 40 38.37 -18.47 -55.46
CA SER A 40 39.67 -18.82 -54.88
C SER A 40 39.47 -19.66 -53.61
N GLU A 41 40.29 -20.70 -53.42
CA GLU A 41 40.20 -21.61 -52.26
C GLU A 41 40.31 -20.84 -50.92
N GLU A 42 41.09 -19.76 -50.90
CA GLU A 42 41.23 -18.87 -49.74
C GLU A 42 39.94 -18.08 -49.44
N THR A 43 39.25 -17.57 -50.48
CA THR A 43 38.01 -16.79 -50.31
C THR A 43 36.87 -17.69 -49.83
N LYS A 44 36.79 -18.92 -50.35
CA LYS A 44 35.82 -19.93 -49.89
C LYS A 44 36.06 -20.32 -48.42
N ALA A 45 37.31 -20.60 -48.05
CA ALA A 45 37.67 -20.92 -46.67
C ALA A 45 37.41 -19.75 -45.70
N SER A 46 37.62 -18.50 -46.13
CA SER A 46 37.30 -17.32 -45.32
C SER A 46 35.79 -17.15 -45.14
N VAL A 47 34.98 -17.32 -46.19
CA VAL A 47 33.51 -17.20 -46.12
C VAL A 47 32.92 -18.32 -45.27
N ASP A 48 33.39 -19.56 -45.43
CA ASP A 48 32.92 -20.70 -44.61
C ASP A 48 33.26 -20.50 -43.12
N LYS A 49 34.49 -20.04 -42.79
CA LYS A 49 34.87 -19.70 -41.41
C LYS A 49 33.99 -18.59 -40.82
N MET A 50 33.78 -17.49 -41.55
CA MET A 50 32.94 -16.40 -41.07
C MET A 50 31.46 -16.82 -40.94
N ALA A 51 30.95 -17.69 -41.82
CA ALA A 51 29.61 -18.24 -41.69
C ALA A 51 29.47 -19.09 -40.41
N THR A 52 30.47 -19.90 -40.07
CA THR A 52 30.47 -20.66 -38.81
C THR A 52 30.56 -19.75 -37.58
N GLU A 53 31.40 -18.71 -37.62
CA GLU A 53 31.52 -17.73 -36.52
C GLU A 53 30.24 -16.92 -36.32
N LEU A 54 29.59 -16.47 -37.40
CA LEU A 54 28.32 -15.74 -37.33
C LEU A 54 27.19 -16.59 -36.76
N ASN A 55 27.10 -17.86 -37.14
CA ASN A 55 26.11 -18.76 -36.57
C ASN A 55 26.37 -19.01 -35.08
N ALA A 56 27.63 -19.21 -34.68
CA ALA A 56 27.99 -19.35 -33.28
C ALA A 56 27.67 -18.09 -32.45
N MET A 57 27.94 -16.90 -32.99
CA MET A 57 27.63 -15.64 -32.32
C MET A 57 26.13 -15.36 -32.22
N ARG A 58 25.33 -15.74 -33.23
CA ARG A 58 23.86 -15.61 -33.17
C ARG A 58 23.22 -16.55 -32.15
N GLU A 59 23.73 -17.77 -32.02
CA GLU A 59 23.29 -18.69 -30.96
C GLU A 59 23.69 -18.16 -29.56
N ALA A 60 24.89 -17.60 -29.42
CA ALA A 60 25.31 -16.92 -28.18
C ALA A 60 24.41 -15.73 -27.84
N GLU A 61 24.03 -14.91 -28.82
CA GLU A 61 23.09 -13.79 -28.63
C GLU A 61 21.70 -14.27 -28.18
N LYS A 62 21.18 -15.33 -28.81
CA LYS A 62 19.87 -15.91 -28.49
C LYS A 62 19.85 -16.47 -27.07
N THR A 63 20.89 -17.19 -26.68
CA THR A 63 21.04 -17.74 -25.32
C THR A 63 21.21 -16.64 -24.27
N LEU A 64 21.98 -15.59 -24.57
CA LEU A 64 22.11 -14.41 -23.72
C LEU A 64 20.77 -13.69 -23.54
N LYS A 65 20.02 -13.45 -24.62
CA LYS A 65 18.68 -12.84 -24.56
C LYS A 65 17.69 -13.67 -23.75
N ALA A 66 17.73 -15.00 -23.87
CA ALA A 66 16.90 -15.89 -23.06
C ALA A 66 17.26 -15.81 -21.58
N ALA A 67 18.56 -15.89 -21.24
CA ALA A 67 19.04 -15.78 -19.87
C ALA A 67 18.69 -14.41 -19.23
N LEU A 68 18.61 -13.35 -20.04
CA LEU A 68 18.20 -12.03 -19.57
C LEU A 68 16.70 -11.92 -19.37
N GLY A 69 15.89 -12.47 -20.27
CA GLY A 69 14.44 -12.54 -20.06
C GLY A 69 14.11 -13.31 -18.78
N GLU A 70 14.82 -14.42 -18.54
CA GLU A 70 14.72 -15.18 -17.29
C GLU A 70 15.22 -14.39 -16.08
N LEU A 71 16.33 -13.65 -16.20
CA LEU A 71 16.85 -12.80 -15.13
C LEU A 71 15.90 -11.62 -14.82
N GLU A 72 15.36 -10.97 -15.83
CA GLU A 72 14.37 -9.89 -15.69
C GLU A 72 13.08 -10.41 -15.06
N GLN A 73 12.60 -11.58 -15.51
CA GLN A 73 11.46 -12.24 -14.90
C GLN A 73 11.74 -12.63 -13.45
N HIS A 74 12.93 -13.15 -13.15
CA HIS A 74 13.34 -13.51 -11.80
C HIS A 74 13.47 -12.28 -10.89
N VAL A 75 14.00 -11.17 -11.39
CA VAL A 75 14.09 -9.89 -10.68
C VAL A 75 12.71 -9.26 -10.49
N ALA A 76 11.81 -9.35 -11.47
CA ALA A 76 10.44 -8.86 -11.37
C ALA A 76 9.58 -9.70 -10.42
N GLN A 77 9.83 -11.01 -10.35
CA GLN A 77 9.21 -11.92 -9.38
C GLN A 77 9.86 -11.84 -7.99
N MET A 78 11.02 -11.19 -7.87
CA MET A 78 11.64 -10.95 -6.59
C MET A 78 10.77 -9.93 -5.83
N PRO A 79 10.21 -10.29 -4.65
CA PRO A 79 9.42 -9.35 -3.87
C PRO A 79 10.32 -8.20 -3.41
N LEU A 80 10.25 -7.05 -4.10
CA LEU A 80 11.03 -5.85 -3.82
C LEU A 80 10.79 -5.27 -2.42
N SER A 81 9.78 -5.77 -1.71
CA SER A 81 9.51 -5.48 -0.30
C SER A 81 10.42 -6.25 0.68
N ASN A 82 11.11 -7.28 0.20
CA ASN A 82 12.09 -8.07 0.95
C ASN A 82 13.47 -7.95 0.31
N ALA A 83 13.90 -6.72 -0.06
CA ALA A 83 15.33 -6.43 -0.20
C ALA A 83 15.96 -6.76 1.15
N ALA A 84 16.43 -8.00 1.24
CA ALA A 84 16.98 -8.59 2.42
C ALA A 84 18.09 -7.65 2.89
N LYS A 85 17.92 -7.10 4.10
CA LYS A 85 19.03 -7.22 5.03
C LYS A 85 19.49 -8.66 4.90
N VAL A 86 20.55 -8.88 4.12
CA VAL A 86 21.29 -10.15 4.14
C VAL A 86 21.42 -10.44 5.62
N VAL A 87 20.83 -11.54 6.07
CA VAL A 87 20.79 -11.87 7.50
C VAL A 87 22.25 -11.97 7.93
N GLU A 88 22.78 -10.88 8.48
CA GLU A 88 24.18 -10.81 8.85
C GLU A 88 24.36 -11.83 9.96
N THR A 89 25.30 -12.75 9.77
CA THR A 89 25.67 -13.64 10.85
C THR A 89 26.19 -12.80 12.00
N VAL A 90 26.02 -13.30 13.23
CA VAL A 90 26.53 -12.60 14.43
C VAL A 90 28.03 -12.25 14.30
N GLY A 91 28.80 -13.07 13.58
CA GLY A 91 30.21 -12.79 13.24
C GLY A 91 30.37 -11.62 12.27
N GLN A 92 29.54 -11.55 11.23
CA GLN A 92 29.57 -10.46 10.26
C GLN A 92 29.19 -9.11 10.90
N VAL A 93 28.19 -9.10 11.80
CA VAL A 93 27.80 -7.90 12.58
C VAL A 93 28.98 -7.37 13.40
N VAL A 94 29.73 -8.27 14.03
CA VAL A 94 30.88 -7.91 14.87
C VAL A 94 32.04 -7.34 14.02
N ILE A 95 32.34 -7.95 12.87
CA ILE A 95 33.38 -7.49 11.94
C ILE A 95 33.01 -6.14 11.31
N ASN A 96 31.74 -5.96 10.96
CA ASN A 96 31.23 -4.73 10.38
C ASN A 96 31.13 -3.58 11.41
N SER A 97 31.15 -3.88 12.71
CA SER A 97 31.00 -2.87 13.76
C SER A 97 32.17 -1.88 13.80
N GLU A 98 31.83 -0.59 13.82
CA GLU A 98 32.80 0.51 13.93
C GLU A 98 33.55 0.48 15.27
N ALA A 99 32.89 -0.04 16.31
CA ALA A 99 33.46 -0.23 17.63
C ALA A 99 34.64 -1.24 17.63
N LEU A 100 34.62 -2.26 16.78
CA LEU A 100 35.75 -3.19 16.64
C LEU A 100 36.90 -2.59 15.83
N LYS A 101 36.60 -1.80 14.78
CA LYS A 101 37.63 -1.07 14.01
C LYS A 101 38.38 -0.04 14.86
N THR A 102 37.65 0.70 15.68
CA THR A 102 38.22 1.69 16.61
C THR A 102 39.02 1.04 17.74
N PHE A 103 38.57 -0.11 18.26
CA PHE A 103 39.34 -0.89 19.23
C PHE A 103 40.63 -1.46 18.64
N ALA A 104 40.59 -2.01 17.41
CA ALA A 104 41.77 -2.53 16.73
C ALA A 104 42.82 -1.43 16.44
N ALA A 105 42.37 -0.20 16.18
CA ALA A 105 43.25 0.96 15.98
C ALA A 105 43.84 1.53 17.28
N SER A 106 43.29 1.20 18.46
CA SER A 106 43.75 1.72 19.76
C SER A 106 43.52 0.69 20.86
N VAL A 107 44.40 -0.30 20.92
CA VAL A 107 44.35 -1.38 21.91
C VAL A 107 44.90 -0.88 23.24
N GLU A 108 44.04 -0.31 24.07
CA GLU A 108 44.34 0.03 25.47
C GLU A 108 43.81 -1.06 26.41
N GLY A 109 44.65 -1.51 27.35
CA GLY A 109 44.30 -2.54 28.32
C GLY A 109 43.14 -2.11 29.23
N GLY A 110 42.13 -2.97 29.39
CA GLY A 110 41.02 -2.78 30.34
C GLY A 110 39.72 -2.21 29.77
N LYS A 111 39.64 -1.89 28.46
CA LYS A 111 38.38 -1.45 27.84
C LYS A 111 37.50 -2.64 27.44
N ARG A 112 36.22 -2.60 27.81
CA ARG A 112 35.20 -3.56 27.40
C ARG A 112 34.51 -3.09 26.12
N LEU A 113 34.49 -3.93 25.10
CA LEU A 113 33.77 -3.69 23.85
C LEU A 113 32.36 -4.29 23.94
N SER A 114 31.33 -3.47 23.76
CA SER A 114 29.93 -3.91 23.71
C SER A 114 29.35 -3.59 22.34
N ILE A 115 29.02 -4.62 21.56
CA ILE A 115 28.39 -4.49 20.24
C ILE A 115 26.93 -4.92 20.40
N PRO A 116 25.96 -3.99 20.35
CA PRO A 116 24.56 -4.33 20.52
C PRO A 116 24.08 -5.12 19.30
N VAL A 117 23.66 -6.37 19.53
CA VAL A 117 22.99 -7.19 18.52
C VAL A 117 21.49 -6.97 18.65
N ASN A 118 20.90 -6.24 17.70
CA ASN A 118 19.46 -6.08 17.62
C ASN A 118 18.81 -7.37 17.10
N ALA A 119 18.60 -8.33 18.00
CA ALA A 119 17.86 -9.57 17.74
C ALA A 119 16.35 -9.33 17.89
N ALA A 120 15.80 -8.39 17.12
CA ALA A 120 14.35 -8.32 16.96
C ALA A 120 13.91 -9.64 16.30
N LEU A 121 13.23 -10.51 17.05
CA LEU A 121 12.63 -11.73 16.54
C LEU A 121 11.51 -11.36 15.57
N LEU A 122 11.87 -11.00 14.34
CA LEU A 122 10.95 -10.81 13.22
C LEU A 122 10.65 -12.15 12.52
N SER A 123 11.01 -13.29 13.13
CA SER A 123 10.80 -14.61 12.55
C SER A 123 9.31 -14.97 12.56
N THR A 124 8.76 -15.27 11.39
CA THR A 124 7.37 -15.71 11.19
C THR A 124 7.13 -17.18 11.61
N GLY A 125 7.65 -17.57 12.78
CA GLY A 125 7.58 -18.96 13.27
C GLY A 125 7.58 -19.10 14.79
N VAL A 126 7.30 -18.01 15.51
CA VAL A 126 7.13 -18.05 16.97
C VAL A 126 5.75 -18.63 17.26
N ALA A 127 5.69 -19.66 18.12
CA ALA A 127 4.43 -20.28 18.53
C ALA A 127 3.50 -19.24 19.18
N ASP A 128 2.20 -19.36 18.91
CA ASP A 128 1.19 -18.44 19.43
C ASP A 128 1.24 -18.43 20.97
N GLY A 129 1.42 -17.25 21.58
CA GLY A 129 1.52 -17.06 23.04
C GLY A 129 2.93 -16.91 23.65
N VAL A 130 4.02 -16.99 22.89
CA VAL A 130 5.38 -16.73 23.42
C VAL A 130 5.63 -15.24 23.71
N VAL A 131 4.94 -14.35 22.99
CA VAL A 131 4.90 -12.91 23.27
C VAL A 131 3.46 -12.56 23.54
N GLU A 132 3.14 -12.17 24.78
CA GLU A 132 1.78 -11.75 25.11
C GLU A 132 1.48 -10.43 24.38
N PRO A 133 0.43 -10.35 23.54
CA PRO A 133 0.07 -9.12 22.87
C PRO A 133 -0.31 -8.05 23.89
N GLN A 134 0.24 -6.84 23.74
CA GLN A 134 -0.16 -5.70 24.55
C GLN A 134 -1.66 -5.44 24.37
N ARG A 135 -2.45 -5.67 25.43
CA ARG A 135 -3.87 -5.34 25.45
C ARG A 135 -4.01 -3.86 25.79
N LEU A 136 -4.61 -3.08 24.89
CA LEU A 136 -4.95 -1.71 25.23
C LEU A 136 -6.06 -1.72 26.30
N PRO A 137 -5.90 -1.01 27.42
CA PRO A 137 -6.96 -0.89 28.42
C PRO A 137 -8.09 -0.03 27.84
N GLY A 138 -9.31 -0.57 27.86
CA GLY A 138 -10.52 0.09 27.38
C GLY A 138 -11.14 -0.58 26.16
N ILE A 139 -12.43 -0.32 25.96
CA ILE A 139 -13.15 -0.71 24.74
C ILE A 139 -13.10 0.50 23.82
N ASP A 140 -12.64 0.31 22.58
CA ASP A 140 -12.75 1.34 21.55
C ASP A 140 -14.24 1.53 21.20
N THR A 141 -14.85 2.53 21.83
CA THR A 141 -16.25 2.87 21.56
C THR A 141 -16.31 3.94 20.49
N THR A 142 -17.03 3.66 19.40
CA THR A 142 -17.32 4.65 18.36
C THR A 142 -17.93 5.92 18.99
N PRO A 143 -17.50 7.12 18.57
CA PRO A 143 -18.07 8.37 19.05
C PRO A 143 -19.59 8.38 18.85
N LYS A 144 -20.35 8.44 19.95
CA LYS A 144 -21.81 8.51 19.88
C LYS A 144 -22.21 9.94 19.50
N GLN A 145 -22.48 10.19 18.23
CA GLN A 145 -23.11 11.43 17.80
C GLN A 145 -24.57 11.40 18.23
N ARG A 146 -24.88 12.05 19.37
CA ARG A 146 -26.21 12.05 19.96
C ARG A 146 -26.96 13.32 19.56
N LEU A 147 -27.66 13.25 18.42
CA LEU A 147 -28.76 14.18 18.16
C LEU A 147 -29.99 13.61 18.86
N PHE A 148 -30.47 14.28 19.90
CA PHE A 148 -31.70 13.87 20.57
C PHE A 148 -32.87 14.69 20.04
N ILE A 149 -34.02 14.04 19.87
CA ILE A 149 -35.29 14.73 19.56
C ILE A 149 -35.60 15.80 20.62
N ARG A 150 -35.10 15.64 21.86
CA ARG A 150 -35.20 16.63 22.94
C ARG A 150 -34.59 17.98 22.58
N ASP A 151 -33.52 18.02 21.78
CA ASP A 151 -32.83 19.27 21.44
C ASP A 151 -33.61 20.11 20.41
N LEU A 152 -34.60 19.51 19.75
CA LEU A 152 -35.50 20.19 18.81
C LEU A 152 -36.74 20.80 19.49
N ILE A 153 -36.95 20.54 20.78
CA ILE A 153 -38.17 20.92 21.51
C ILE A 153 -37.80 21.78 22.73
N ALA A 154 -38.52 22.87 22.96
CA ALA A 154 -38.30 23.73 24.12
C ALA A 154 -38.48 22.93 25.44
N PRO A 155 -37.44 22.82 26.30
CA PRO A 155 -37.54 22.04 27.52
C PRO A 155 -38.37 22.80 28.58
N GLY A 156 -39.31 22.09 29.20
CA GLY A 156 -40.05 22.54 30.38
C GLY A 156 -39.77 21.67 31.60
N ARG A 157 -39.98 22.21 32.81
CA ARG A 157 -39.96 21.45 34.07
C ARG A 157 -41.32 21.61 34.75
N THR A 158 -41.85 20.52 35.30
CA THR A 158 -43.09 20.52 36.09
C THR A 158 -42.86 19.74 37.38
N GLY A 159 -43.43 20.22 38.49
CA GLY A 159 -43.51 19.49 39.76
C GLY A 159 -44.80 18.69 39.90
N ALA A 160 -45.75 18.84 38.98
CA ALA A 160 -47.03 18.15 39.01
C ALA A 160 -46.96 16.81 38.26
N PRO A 161 -47.72 15.78 38.68
CA PRO A 161 -47.73 14.46 38.05
C PRO A 161 -48.33 14.44 36.64
N ALA A 162 -49.06 15.49 36.24
CA ALA A 162 -49.58 15.67 34.89
C ALA A 162 -49.65 17.16 34.53
N ILE A 163 -49.49 17.48 33.25
CA ILE A 163 -49.69 18.83 32.71
C ILE A 163 -51.00 18.83 31.92
N PHE A 164 -51.87 19.80 32.21
CA PHE A 164 -53.04 20.11 31.41
C PHE A 164 -52.79 21.41 30.65
N TRP A 165 -53.04 21.40 29.34
CA TRP A 165 -53.00 22.63 28.54
C TRP A 165 -54.21 22.71 27.63
N VAL A 166 -54.58 23.94 27.30
CA VAL A 166 -55.65 24.22 26.34
C VAL A 166 -55.01 24.39 24.97
N GLN A 167 -55.50 23.64 23.99
CA GLN A 167 -55.13 23.77 22.59
C GLN A 167 -56.31 24.38 21.84
N GLN A 168 -56.06 25.46 21.09
CA GLN A 168 -57.02 25.96 20.12
C GLN A 168 -57.15 24.95 18.98
N THR A 169 -58.36 24.43 18.75
CA THR A 169 -58.65 23.44 17.72
C THR A 169 -59.17 24.07 16.44
N GLY A 170 -59.85 25.20 16.56
CA GLY A 170 -60.44 25.93 15.44
C GLY A 170 -60.23 27.43 15.55
N PHE A 171 -59.97 28.05 14.40
CA PHE A 171 -60.01 29.51 14.24
C PHE A 171 -60.71 29.84 12.93
N THR A 172 -61.92 30.36 13.01
CA THR A 172 -62.63 30.88 11.84
C THR A 172 -62.63 32.39 11.90
N ASN A 173 -61.68 33.01 11.21
CA ASN A 173 -61.63 34.46 11.07
C ASN A 173 -62.49 34.89 9.88
N ALA A 174 -63.65 35.45 10.18
CA ALA A 174 -64.56 35.98 9.17
C ALA A 174 -64.47 37.51 9.05
N ALA A 175 -63.40 38.15 9.53
CA ALA A 175 -63.24 39.60 9.47
C ALA A 175 -63.26 40.11 8.01
N LYS A 176 -64.26 40.93 7.68
CA LYS A 176 -64.43 41.54 6.36
C LYS A 176 -65.01 42.95 6.49
N VAL A 177 -64.62 43.84 5.58
CA VAL A 177 -65.28 45.14 5.43
C VAL A 177 -66.69 44.92 4.88
N VAL A 178 -67.69 45.45 5.58
CA VAL A 178 -69.10 45.30 5.20
C VAL A 178 -69.72 46.69 5.06
N ALA A 179 -70.60 46.85 4.06
CA ALA A 179 -71.30 48.10 3.81
C ALA A 179 -72.16 48.51 5.01
N GLU A 180 -72.35 49.81 5.19
CA GLU A 180 -73.15 50.37 6.28
C GLU A 180 -74.59 49.83 6.23
N GLY A 181 -75.10 49.42 7.39
CA GLY A 181 -76.46 48.86 7.53
C GLY A 181 -76.60 47.36 7.27
N THR A 182 -75.51 46.63 6.97
CA THR A 182 -75.55 45.16 6.78
C THR A 182 -74.89 44.40 7.94
N THR A 183 -75.33 43.15 8.17
CA THR A 183 -74.86 42.33 9.29
C THR A 183 -73.39 41.98 9.15
N LYS A 184 -72.62 42.25 10.22
CA LYS A 184 -71.19 41.93 10.27
C LYS A 184 -70.99 40.41 10.43
N PRO A 185 -70.01 39.82 9.72
CA PRO A 185 -69.69 38.41 9.84
C PRO A 185 -69.12 38.08 11.23
N TYR A 186 -69.53 36.93 11.78
CA TYR A 186 -69.05 36.42 13.07
C TYR A 186 -67.82 35.54 12.89
N SER A 187 -66.82 35.77 13.74
CA SER A 187 -65.65 34.89 13.85
C SER A 187 -65.82 33.95 15.03
N ASP A 188 -65.25 32.75 14.93
CA ASP A 188 -65.38 31.70 15.93
C ASP A 188 -64.01 31.15 16.34
N ILE A 189 -63.90 30.75 17.61
CA ILE A 189 -62.69 30.20 18.22
C ILE A 189 -63.05 29.01 19.09
N GLU A 190 -62.49 27.86 18.77
CA GLU A 190 -62.72 26.62 19.50
C GLU A 190 -61.48 26.19 20.29
N PHE A 191 -61.70 25.70 21.52
CA PHE A 191 -60.64 25.24 22.41
C PHE A 191 -60.93 23.83 22.93
N ALA A 192 -59.88 23.00 23.03
CA ALA A 192 -59.94 21.68 23.66
C ALA A 192 -58.81 21.51 24.68
N THR A 193 -59.11 20.83 25.79
CA THR A 193 -58.11 20.52 26.82
C THR A 193 -57.39 19.21 26.50
N LYS A 194 -56.06 19.20 26.62
CA LYS A 194 -55.22 18.00 26.53
C LYS A 194 -54.46 17.75 27.82
N ASN A 195 -54.18 16.48 28.09
CA ASN A 195 -53.42 16.03 29.25
C ASN A 195 -52.15 15.28 28.83
N HIS A 196 -51.07 15.45 29.58
CA HIS A 196 -49.86 14.65 29.45
C HIS A 196 -49.44 14.15 30.84
N PRO A 197 -49.50 12.82 31.09
CA PRO A 197 -49.07 12.24 32.34
C PRO A 197 -47.54 12.13 32.42
N GLY A 198 -46.98 12.30 33.61
CA GLY A 198 -45.56 12.08 33.88
C GLY A 198 -45.20 10.59 33.95
N HIS A 199 -44.07 10.20 33.36
CA HIS A 199 -43.55 8.83 33.40
C HIS A 199 -42.29 8.75 34.28
N HIS A 200 -42.24 7.76 35.18
CA HIS A 200 -41.06 7.45 35.99
C HIS A 200 -40.33 6.21 35.43
N HIS A 201 -39.03 6.34 35.14
CA HIS A 201 -38.19 5.20 34.78
C HIS A 201 -37.41 4.71 36.01
N ARG A 202 -37.68 3.47 36.43
CA ARG A 202 -36.96 2.79 37.52
C ARG A 202 -35.88 1.93 36.89
N ALA A 203 -34.62 2.33 36.99
CA ALA A 203 -33.49 1.49 36.58
C ALA A 203 -33.12 0.53 37.71
N HIS A 204 -33.17 -0.77 37.45
CA HIS A 204 -32.65 -1.80 38.35
C HIS A 204 -31.16 -1.97 38.09
N VAL A 205 -30.31 -1.60 39.06
CA VAL A 205 -28.85 -1.80 38.99
C VAL A 205 -28.56 -3.19 39.53
N GLN A 206 -28.37 -4.15 38.64
CA GLN A 206 -27.87 -5.48 38.99
C GLN A 206 -26.52 -5.69 38.30
N GLY A 207 -25.46 -5.87 39.09
CA GLY A 207 -24.13 -6.24 38.60
C GLY A 207 -23.07 -5.15 38.69
N VAL A 208 -22.78 -4.65 39.91
CA VAL A 208 -21.44 -4.13 40.22
C VAL A 208 -20.83 -5.09 41.24
N GLN A 209 -20.40 -6.26 40.77
CA GLN A 209 -19.59 -7.16 41.57
C GLN A 209 -18.13 -6.85 41.23
N THR A 210 -17.44 -6.33 42.25
CA THR A 210 -16.03 -5.98 42.30
C THR A 210 -15.16 -7.08 41.72
N ASN A 211 -14.25 -6.74 40.79
CA ASN A 211 -13.13 -7.60 40.41
C ASN A 211 -11.93 -7.27 41.32
N PRO A 212 -11.51 -8.16 42.25
CA PRO A 212 -10.31 -7.94 43.03
C PRO A 212 -9.11 -8.64 42.39
N GLY A 213 -8.05 -7.87 42.11
CA GLY A 213 -6.71 -8.37 41.78
C GLY A 213 -6.44 -8.54 40.29
#